data_AF-A0A640WCK9-F1
#
_entry.id   AF-A0A640WCK9-F1
#
_cell.length_a   1.000
_cell.length_b   1.000
_cell.length_c   1.000
_cell.angle_alpha   90.00
_cell.angle_beta   90.00
_cell.angle_gamma   90.00
#
_symmetry.space_group_name_H-M   'P 1'
#
loop_
_entity.id
_entity.type
_entity.pdbx_description
1 polymer ?
#
loop_
_entity_poly.entity_id
_entity_poly.type
_entity_poly.pdbx_seq_one_letter_code
_entity_poly.pdbx_strand_id
1 'polypeptide(L)'
;MSEMNFDRMVAQMTPEMYQNFKQAIERRKWPDGRRLSAEQTELCMEAVIKYEMIHDVPAAQRVGYLERNECASGGHSSAEEAAVKWIN
;
A
#
# COMPACT_ATOMS: atom_id res chain seq x y z
N MET A 1 -23.41 1.32 -5.20
CA MET A 1 -23.51 2.67 -4.59
C MET A 1 -22.43 2.86 -3.51
N SER A 2 -21.14 2.75 -3.87
CA SER A 2 -20.05 2.82 -2.87
C SER A 2 -18.83 3.66 -3.29
N GLU A 3 -18.69 4.04 -4.56
CA GLU A 3 -17.57 4.87 -5.05
C GLU A 3 -17.66 6.34 -4.61
N MET A 4 -18.87 6.93 -4.66
CA MET A 4 -19.07 8.36 -4.39
C MET A 4 -18.73 8.77 -2.94
N ASN A 5 -18.89 7.85 -1.98
CA ASN A 5 -18.55 8.12 -0.58
C ASN A 5 -17.04 8.01 -0.31
N PHE A 6 -16.35 7.15 -1.05
CA PHE A 6 -14.94 6.90 -0.83
C PHE A 6 -14.08 8.09 -1.25
N ASP A 7 -14.34 8.64 -2.44
CA ASP A 7 -13.67 9.84 -2.94
C ASP A 7 -13.85 11.04 -2.00
N ARG A 8 -15.06 11.22 -1.46
CA ARG A 8 -15.36 12.25 -0.45
C ARG A 8 -14.60 12.03 0.87
N MET A 9 -14.45 10.78 1.28
CA MET A 9 -13.71 10.41 2.49
C MET A 9 -12.20 10.66 2.32
N VAL A 10 -11.65 10.37 1.14
CA VAL A 10 -10.27 10.71 0.77
C VAL A 10 -10.06 12.23 0.70
N ALA A 11 -11.03 12.98 0.18
CA ALA A 11 -10.94 14.43 0.12
C ALA A 11 -10.99 15.12 1.50
N GLN A 12 -11.59 14.49 2.51
CA GLN A 12 -11.65 14.99 3.89
C GLN A 12 -10.65 14.30 4.82
N MET A 13 -9.56 13.73 4.27
CA MET A 13 -8.64 12.91 5.03
C MET A 13 -8.00 13.66 6.20
N THR A 14 -8.40 13.28 7.40
CA THR A 14 -7.75 13.66 8.66
C THR A 14 -6.66 12.64 9.01
N PRO A 15 -5.70 12.99 9.89
CA PRO A 15 -4.71 12.03 10.40
C PRO A 15 -5.36 10.79 11.06
N GLU A 16 -6.55 10.93 11.66
CA GLU A 16 -7.34 9.81 12.18
C GLU A 16 -7.88 8.90 11.06
N MET A 17 -8.34 9.48 9.95
CA MET A 17 -8.77 8.72 8.77
C MET A 17 -7.62 7.94 8.14
N TYR A 18 -6.44 8.54 8.05
CA TYR A 18 -5.23 7.84 7.61
C TYR A 18 -4.95 6.58 8.45
N GLN A 19 -4.99 6.69 9.78
CA GLN A 19 -4.79 5.56 10.69
C GLN A 19 -5.86 4.47 10.52
N ASN A 20 -7.11 4.87 10.30
CA ASN A 20 -8.21 3.95 10.04
C ASN A 20 -8.06 3.23 8.70
N PHE A 21 -7.63 3.93 7.64
CA PHE A 21 -7.37 3.31 6.34
C PHE A 21 -6.21 2.32 6.42
N LYS A 22 -5.12 2.68 7.10
CA LYS A 22 -3.99 1.78 7.34
C LYS A 22 -4.44 0.48 8.00
N GLN A 23 -5.17 0.58 9.11
CA GLN A 23 -5.74 -0.58 9.80
C GLN A 23 -6.73 -1.38 8.93
N ALA A 24 -7.54 -0.69 8.12
CA ALA A 24 -8.51 -1.34 7.26
C ALA A 24 -7.85 -2.15 6.14
N ILE A 25 -6.75 -1.65 5.56
CA ILE A 25 -5.94 -2.35 4.57
C ILE A 25 -5.29 -3.58 5.20
N GLU A 26 -4.66 -3.42 6.37
CA GLU A 26 -4.01 -4.52 7.11
C GLU A 26 -4.98 -5.65 7.46
N ARG A 27 -6.21 -5.30 7.86
CA ARG A 27 -7.23 -6.27 8.28
C ARG A 27 -8.19 -6.70 7.16
N ARG A 28 -8.08 -6.08 5.97
CA ARG A 28 -9.08 -6.14 4.87
C ARG A 28 -10.52 -5.93 5.33
N LYS A 29 -10.71 -5.11 6.36
CA LYS A 29 -12.01 -4.85 6.99
C LYS A 29 -12.08 -3.41 7.45
N TRP A 30 -13.18 -2.75 7.13
CA TRP A 30 -13.55 -1.46 7.69
C TRP A 30 -13.71 -1.57 9.24
N PRO A 31 -13.52 -0.47 9.99
CA PRO A 31 -13.78 -0.43 11.43
C PRO A 31 -15.26 -0.73 11.74
N ASP A 32 -16.15 -0.51 10.78
CA ASP A 32 -17.57 -0.87 10.82
C ASP A 32 -17.82 -2.39 10.71
N GLY A 33 -16.77 -3.20 10.46
CA GLY A 33 -16.84 -4.65 10.32
C GLY A 33 -17.13 -5.15 8.90
N ARG A 34 -17.40 -4.24 7.96
CA ARG A 34 -17.56 -4.55 6.53
C ARG A 34 -16.24 -5.00 5.89
N ARG A 35 -16.30 -5.96 4.97
CA ARG A 35 -15.11 -6.37 4.18
C ARG A 35 -14.74 -5.29 3.17
N LEU A 36 -13.45 -5.04 3.03
CA LEU A 36 -12.90 -4.14 2.01
C LEU A 36 -12.79 -4.92 0.69
N SER A 37 -13.30 -4.36 -0.42
CA SER A 37 -13.07 -4.97 -1.75
C SER A 37 -11.64 -4.71 -2.22
N ALA A 38 -11.18 -5.47 -3.22
CA ALA A 38 -9.86 -5.26 -3.80
C ALA A 38 -9.71 -3.83 -4.38
N GLU A 39 -10.68 -3.41 -5.19
CA GLU A 39 -10.72 -2.06 -5.78
C GLU A 39 -10.72 -0.97 -4.70
N GLN A 40 -11.48 -1.15 -3.62
CA GLN A 40 -11.47 -0.21 -2.49
C GLN A 40 -10.13 -0.18 -1.77
N THR A 41 -9.47 -1.34 -1.65
CA THR A 41 -8.15 -1.43 -1.03
C THR A 41 -7.12 -0.66 -1.86
N GLU A 42 -7.15 -0.81 -3.18
CA GLU A 42 -6.27 -0.09 -4.10
C GLU A 42 -6.46 1.42 -4.00
N LEU A 43 -7.71 1.89 -4.00
CA LEU A 43 -8.03 3.30 -3.81
C LEU A 43 -7.58 3.84 -2.44
N CYS A 44 -7.76 3.07 -1.35
CA CYS A 44 -7.23 3.43 -0.03
C CYS A 44 -5.71 3.58 -0.08
N MET A 45 -5.04 2.63 -0.72
CA MET A 45 -3.59 2.57 -0.76
C MET A 45 -3.02 3.77 -1.51
N GLU A 46 -3.57 4.13 -2.67
CA GLU A 46 -3.18 5.31 -3.42
C GLU A 46 -3.37 6.60 -2.61
N ALA A 47 -4.53 6.73 -1.95
CA ALA A 47 -4.85 7.89 -1.12
C ALA A 47 -3.86 8.06 0.05
N VAL A 48 -3.56 6.96 0.75
CA VAL A 48 -2.63 6.92 1.89
C VAL A 48 -1.22 7.26 1.44
N ILE A 49 -0.75 6.71 0.31
CA ILE A 49 0.58 7.03 -0.25
C ILE A 49 0.68 8.52 -0.58
N LYS A 50 -0.34 9.10 -1.22
CA LYS A 50 -0.38 10.52 -1.56
C LYS A 50 -0.36 11.40 -0.31
N TYR A 51 -1.10 11.02 0.72
CA TYR A 51 -1.10 11.70 2.02
C TYR A 51 0.28 11.67 2.67
N GLU A 52 0.95 10.51 2.68
CA GLU A 52 2.30 10.35 3.26
C GLU A 52 3.36 11.22 2.57
N MET A 53 3.24 11.39 1.25
CA MET A 53 4.11 12.28 0.47
C MET A 53 3.90 13.76 0.84
N ILE A 54 2.63 14.18 1.04
CA ILE A 54 2.29 15.57 1.38
C ILE A 54 2.71 15.91 2.81
N HIS A 55 2.57 14.96 3.73
CA HIS A 55 2.83 15.14 5.17
C HIS A 55 4.26 14.77 5.59
N ASP A 56 5.14 14.44 4.64
CA ASP A 56 6.52 14.00 4.88
C ASP A 56 6.63 12.90 5.96
N VAL A 57 5.74 11.91 5.90
CA VAL A 57 5.71 10.83 6.89
C VAL A 57 7.01 10.03 6.76
N PRO A 58 7.72 9.72 7.88
CA PRO A 58 8.97 8.96 7.82
C PRO A 58 8.73 7.58 7.24
N ALA A 59 9.67 7.08 6.43
CA ALA A 59 9.54 5.81 5.72
C ALA A 59 9.11 4.65 6.63
N ALA A 60 9.65 4.57 7.85
CA ALA A 60 9.31 3.56 8.85
C ALA A 60 7.82 3.50 9.23
N GLN A 61 7.08 4.60 9.05
CA GLN A 61 5.66 4.68 9.35
C GLN A 61 4.78 4.53 8.10
N ARG A 62 5.39 4.58 6.90
CA ARG A 62 4.67 4.51 5.63
C ARG A 62 4.06 3.12 5.41
N VAL A 63 2.91 3.08 4.75
CA VAL A 63 2.32 1.82 4.32
C VAL A 63 3.21 1.11 3.31
N GLY A 64 3.33 -0.22 3.43
CA GLY A 64 4.21 -1.01 2.58
C GLY A 64 5.70 -0.81 2.86
N TYR A 65 6.07 -0.14 3.95
CA TYR A 65 7.46 -0.10 4.38
C TYR A 65 7.93 -1.50 4.76
N LEU A 66 8.85 -2.02 3.97
CA LEU A 66 9.63 -3.19 4.30
C LEU A 66 11.01 -2.69 4.71
N GLU A 67 11.31 -2.74 6.01
CA GLU A 67 12.67 -2.52 6.47
C GLU A 67 13.52 -3.57 5.76
N ARG A 68 14.46 -3.14 4.91
CA ARG A 68 15.29 -4.04 4.09
C ARG A 68 16.37 -4.66 4.96
N ASN A 69 15.99 -5.19 6.11
CA ASN A 69 16.82 -5.96 6.98
C ASN A 69 16.13 -7.32 7.10
N GLU A 70 16.77 -8.33 6.50
CA GLU A 70 16.55 -9.74 6.86
C GLU A 70 15.28 -10.39 6.29
N CYS A 71 15.15 -10.39 4.96
CA CYS A 71 14.61 -11.58 4.30
C CYS A 71 15.61 -12.73 4.51
N ALA A 72 15.50 -13.46 5.62
CA ALA A 72 16.25 -14.69 5.91
C ALA A 72 15.82 -15.89 5.03
N SER A 73 15.29 -15.62 3.84
CA SER A 73 15.03 -16.63 2.81
C SER A 73 16.23 -16.68 1.88
N GLY A 74 17.33 -17.22 2.38
CA GLY A 74 18.38 -17.73 1.52
C GLY A 74 17.81 -18.88 0.70
N GLY A 75 17.73 -18.71 -0.62
CA GLY A 75 17.21 -19.75 -1.51
C GLY A 75 17.21 -19.38 -2.99
N HIS A 76 18.42 -19.31 -3.56
CA HIS A 76 18.74 -19.56 -4.98
C HIS A 76 18.88 -18.36 -5.96
N SER A 77 20.17 -18.09 -6.21
CA SER A 77 20.78 -17.78 -7.51
C SER A 77 20.56 -16.40 -8.12
N SER A 78 21.56 -15.56 -7.84
CA SER A 78 22.38 -14.87 -8.83
C SER A 78 21.74 -14.84 -10.22
N ALA A 79 21.12 -13.69 -10.53
CA ALA A 79 20.87 -13.28 -11.90
C ALA A 79 22.24 -13.11 -12.58
N GLU A 80 22.81 -14.22 -13.03
CA GLU A 80 23.75 -14.21 -14.13
C GLU A 80 22.96 -13.71 -15.34
N GLU A 81 23.55 -12.71 -15.97
CA GLU A 81 23.06 -12.01 -17.13
C GLU A 81 22.67 -13.03 -18.21
N ALA A 82 21.37 -13.26 -18.38
CA ALA A 82 20.86 -13.95 -19.55
C ALA A 82 21.09 -13.02 -20.74
N ALA A 83 22.31 -13.10 -21.27
CA ALA A 83 22.72 -12.57 -22.55
C ALA A 83 21.63 -12.92 -23.57
N VAL A 84 20.82 -11.92 -23.93
CA VAL A 84 19.91 -12.03 -25.05
C VAL A 84 20.80 -12.10 -26.28
N LYS A 85 21.12 -13.32 -26.71
CA LYS A 85 21.80 -13.58 -27.96
C LYS A 85 20.81 -13.29 -29.08
N TRP A 86 20.87 -12.06 -29.60
CA TRP A 86 20.23 -11.72 -30.85
C TRP A 86 20.94 -12.53 -31.94
N ILE A 87 20.22 -13.52 -32.46
CA ILE A 87 20.68 -14.32 -33.59
C ILE A 87 20.57 -13.46 -34.84
N ASN A 88 21.66 -13.36 -35.60
CA ASN A 88 21.72 -12.75 -36.92
C ASN A 88 21.59 -13.83 -37.98
#